data_AF-A0A1J0WJ04-F1
#
_entry.id   AF-A0A1J0WJ04-F1
#
_cell.length_a   1.000
_cell.length_b   1.000
_cell.length_c   1.000
_cell.angle_alpha   90.00
_cell.angle_beta   90.00
_cell.angle_gamma   90.00
#
_symmetry.space_group_name_H-M   'P 1'
#
loop_
_entity.id
_entity.type
_entity.pdbx_description
1 polymer ?
#
loop_
_entity_poly.entity_id
_entity_poly.type
_entity_poly.pdbx_seq_one_letter_code
_entity_poly.pdbx_strand_id
1 'polypeptide(L)'
;MAYPYSRSETVADGAVHVAGLALAIPASILLLIEAAGSDRLTTAAALYAGCMLFAFIASAVYHLSPVDKTRPLLNRIDHAAIYFKIAGTYTPFVALIGSGFAYVVLAIVWALALVGAVAKLWFWGTDGRGSLALYLLMGWLAVLLFWPMWQVLPPAALFLVGTGGIIYSVGAWVFAKPEFRFQNAIWHSFVLSASTCFFAAVAIALKVG
;
A
#
# COMPACT_ATOMS: atom_id res chain seq x y z
N MET A 1 11.18 -6.18 16.32
CA MET A 1 10.17 -7.08 16.93
C MET A 1 10.86 -8.35 17.41
N ALA A 2 10.61 -8.77 18.66
CA ALA A 2 11.20 -9.98 19.25
C ALA A 2 10.57 -11.27 18.68
N TYR A 3 11.34 -12.36 18.61
CA TYR A 3 10.98 -13.67 18.04
C TYR A 3 11.12 -14.76 19.13
N PRO A 4 10.31 -15.86 19.16
CA PRO A 4 9.44 -16.39 18.11
C PRO A 4 7.93 -16.37 18.41
N TYR A 5 7.13 -16.13 17.37
CA TYR A 5 5.68 -16.40 17.34
C TYR A 5 5.39 -17.91 17.28
N SER A 6 4.16 -18.29 17.61
CA SER A 6 3.71 -19.67 17.50
C SER A 6 3.68 -20.16 16.03
N ARG A 7 3.85 -21.47 15.80
CA ARG A 7 3.74 -22.05 14.44
C ARG A 7 2.44 -21.67 13.75
N SER A 8 1.32 -21.62 14.49
CA SER A 8 0.02 -21.20 13.97
C SER A 8 0.02 -19.76 13.47
N GLU A 9 0.70 -18.85 14.16
CA GLU A 9 0.77 -17.45 13.75
C GLU A 9 1.60 -17.27 12.49
N THR A 10 2.75 -17.95 12.40
CA THR A 10 3.58 -17.95 11.20
C THR A 10 2.84 -18.51 9.99
N VAL A 11 2.09 -19.60 10.16
CA VAL A 11 1.29 -20.20 9.06
C VAL A 11 0.15 -19.27 8.64
N ALA A 12 -0.56 -18.67 9.60
CA ALA A 12 -1.65 -17.74 9.29
C ALA A 12 -1.13 -16.51 8.53
N ASP A 13 -0.02 -15.93 8.99
CA ASP A 13 0.62 -14.77 8.36
C ASP A 13 1.11 -15.11 6.94
N GLY A 14 1.79 -16.24 6.80
CA GLY A 14 2.25 -16.72 5.50
C GLY A 14 1.12 -16.99 4.52
N ALA A 15 -0.01 -17.53 4.97
CA ALA A 15 -1.18 -17.77 4.13
C ALA A 15 -1.74 -16.46 3.55
N VAL A 16 -1.75 -15.37 4.34
CA VAL A 16 -2.19 -14.05 3.87
C VAL A 16 -1.25 -13.52 2.79
N HIS A 17 0.07 -13.65 2.95
CA HIS A 17 1.04 -13.22 1.94
C HIS A 17 0.90 -14.01 0.63
N VAL A 18 0.78 -15.34 0.72
CA VAL A 18 0.62 -16.21 -0.45
C VAL A 18 -0.68 -15.88 -1.19
N ALA A 19 -1.80 -15.76 -0.48
CA ALA A 19 -3.07 -15.37 -1.07
C ALA A 19 -3.00 -13.96 -1.70
N GLY A 20 -2.37 -13.01 -1.02
CA GLY A 20 -2.20 -11.65 -1.51
C GLY A 20 -1.43 -11.59 -2.83
N LEU A 21 -0.31 -12.30 -2.94
CA LEU A 21 0.48 -12.36 -4.18
C LEU A 21 -0.23 -13.13 -5.29
N ALA A 22 -0.87 -14.27 -4.97
CA ALA A 22 -1.61 -15.08 -5.92
C ALA A 22 -2.77 -14.30 -6.57
N LEU A 23 -3.39 -13.37 -5.85
CA LEU A 23 -4.43 -12.49 -6.36
C LEU A 23 -3.86 -11.24 -7.03
N ALA A 24 -2.87 -10.57 -6.43
CA ALA A 24 -2.37 -9.28 -6.88
C ALA A 24 -1.63 -9.34 -8.21
N ILE A 25 -0.88 -10.43 -8.48
CA ILE A 25 -0.13 -10.58 -9.74
C ILE A 25 -1.07 -10.65 -10.96
N PRO A 26 -2.01 -11.60 -11.07
CA PRO A 26 -2.92 -11.66 -12.21
C PRO A 26 -3.83 -10.43 -12.28
N ALA A 27 -4.30 -9.91 -11.14
CA ALA A 27 -5.09 -8.68 -11.11
C ALA A 27 -4.31 -7.50 -11.71
N SER A 28 -3.04 -7.32 -11.34
CA SER A 28 -2.19 -6.25 -11.88
C SER A 28 -2.03 -6.35 -13.40
N ILE A 29 -1.91 -7.56 -13.96
CA ILE A 29 -1.86 -7.77 -15.42
C ILE A 29 -3.18 -7.31 -16.06
N LEU A 30 -4.32 -7.72 -15.50
CA LEU A 30 -5.64 -7.30 -16.00
C LEU A 30 -5.83 -5.78 -15.92
N LEU A 31 -5.34 -5.13 -14.86
CA LEU A 31 -5.41 -3.68 -14.72
C LEU A 31 -4.62 -2.96 -15.81
N LEU A 32 -3.44 -3.47 -16.17
CA LEU A 32 -2.62 -2.89 -17.24
C LEU A 32 -3.25 -3.06 -18.62
N ILE A 33 -3.93 -4.19 -18.86
CA ILE A 33 -4.71 -4.39 -20.08
C ILE A 33 -5.88 -3.40 -20.14
N GLU A 34 -6.59 -3.20 -19.02
CA GLU A 34 -7.70 -2.24 -18.95
C GLU A 34 -7.22 -0.79 -19.16
N ALA A 35 -6.04 -0.44 -18.64
CA ALA A 35 -5.46 0.90 -18.81
C ALA A 35 -4.89 1.15 -20.21
N ALA A 36 -4.79 0.11 -21.06
CA ALA A 36 -4.20 0.20 -22.38
C ALA A 36 -5.05 1.11 -23.30
N GLY A 37 -4.38 2.03 -24.00
CA GLY A 37 -5.04 3.00 -24.89
C GLY A 37 -4.81 4.46 -24.50
N SER A 38 -4.28 4.71 -23.29
CA SER A 38 -3.79 6.02 -22.87
C SER A 38 -2.42 5.88 -22.22
N ASP A 39 -1.37 6.43 -22.84
CA ASP A 39 0.01 6.37 -22.32
C ASP A 39 0.09 6.89 -20.88
N ARG A 40 -0.66 7.95 -20.59
CA ARG A 40 -0.73 8.56 -19.25
C ARG A 40 -1.35 7.61 -18.24
N LEU A 41 -2.52 7.03 -18.54
CA LEU A 41 -3.22 6.13 -17.61
C LEU A 41 -2.51 4.77 -17.47
N THR A 42 -1.95 4.26 -18.56
CA THR A 42 -1.11 3.05 -18.56
C THR A 42 0.11 3.24 -17.64
N THR A 43 0.82 4.37 -17.76
CA THR A 43 1.97 4.70 -16.90
C THR A 43 1.55 4.81 -15.43
N ALA A 44 0.43 5.47 -15.16
CA ALA A 44 -0.07 5.64 -13.80
C ALA A 44 -0.50 4.29 -13.17
N ALA A 45 -1.18 3.44 -13.94
CA ALA A 45 -1.57 2.09 -13.52
C ALA A 45 -0.35 1.20 -13.29
N ALA A 46 0.69 1.29 -14.15
CA ALA A 46 1.94 0.57 -13.99
C ALA A 46 2.71 0.98 -12.74
N LEU A 47 2.79 2.28 -12.44
CA LEU A 47 3.41 2.76 -11.20
C LEU A 47 2.65 2.29 -9.96
N TYR A 48 1.32 2.34 -9.99
CA TYR A 48 0.47 1.82 -8.92
C TYR A 48 0.68 0.33 -8.69
N ALA A 49 0.51 -0.49 -9.73
CA ALA A 49 0.66 -1.94 -9.67
C ALA A 49 2.08 -2.34 -9.25
N GLY A 50 3.11 -1.67 -9.80
CA GLY A 50 4.50 -1.92 -9.45
C GLY A 50 4.81 -1.64 -7.98
N CYS A 51 4.34 -0.51 -7.44
CA CYS A 51 4.53 -0.19 -6.02
C CYS A 51 3.76 -1.15 -5.09
N MET A 52 2.54 -1.53 -5.47
CA MET A 52 1.74 -2.50 -4.72
C MET A 52 2.41 -3.88 -4.70
N LEU A 53 2.82 -4.40 -5.86
CA LEU A 53 3.51 -5.68 -5.97
C LEU A 53 4.84 -5.66 -5.25
N PHE A 54 5.63 -4.58 -5.38
CA PHE A 54 6.90 -4.43 -4.66
C PHE A 54 6.70 -4.55 -3.14
N ALA A 55 5.70 -3.86 -2.58
CA ALA A 55 5.40 -3.95 -1.15
C ALA A 55 4.94 -5.35 -0.74
N PHE A 56 4.07 -6.00 -1.52
CA PHE A 56 3.61 -7.36 -1.19
C PHE A 56 4.74 -8.39 -1.28
N ILE A 57 5.61 -8.28 -2.28
CA ILE A 57 6.77 -9.15 -2.46
C ILE A 57 7.78 -8.91 -1.33
N ALA A 58 8.14 -7.66 -1.04
CA ALA A 58 9.07 -7.33 0.03
C ALA A 58 8.60 -7.88 1.38
N SER A 59 7.31 -7.73 1.66
CA SER A 59 6.68 -8.25 2.88
C SER A 59 6.68 -9.77 2.94
N ALA A 60 6.26 -10.44 1.86
CA ALA A 60 6.30 -11.90 1.77
C ALA A 60 7.73 -12.44 1.92
N VAL A 61 8.72 -11.83 1.26
CA VAL A 61 10.13 -12.21 1.38
C VAL A 61 10.59 -12.05 2.83
N TYR A 62 10.29 -10.94 3.49
CA TYR A 62 10.68 -10.75 4.89
C TYR A 62 10.04 -11.77 5.85
N HIS A 63 8.74 -12.03 5.71
CA HIS A 63 7.98 -12.89 6.64
C HIS A 63 8.16 -14.40 6.38
N LEU A 64 8.39 -14.80 5.12
CA LEU A 64 8.56 -16.20 4.74
C LEU A 64 10.03 -16.65 4.73
N SER A 65 10.99 -15.72 4.78
CA SER A 65 12.41 -16.09 4.81
C SER A 65 12.85 -16.63 6.17
N PRO A 66 13.85 -17.54 6.18
CA PRO A 66 14.51 -17.99 7.40
C PRO A 66 15.04 -16.82 8.25
N VAL A 67 15.22 -17.08 9.54
CA VAL A 67 15.87 -16.13 10.44
C VAL A 67 17.37 -16.21 10.24
N ASP A 68 17.93 -15.28 9.46
CA ASP A 68 19.37 -15.18 9.21
C ASP A 68 19.87 -13.72 9.22
N LYS A 69 21.14 -13.53 8.82
CA LYS A 69 21.83 -12.23 8.79
C LYS A 69 21.19 -11.18 7.87
N THR A 70 20.37 -11.59 6.89
CA THR A 70 19.70 -10.69 5.94
C THR A 70 18.43 -10.08 6.51
N ARG A 71 17.88 -10.67 7.58
CA ARG A 71 16.57 -10.30 8.14
C ARG A 71 16.43 -8.81 8.52
N PRO A 72 17.42 -8.14 9.14
CA PRO A 72 17.30 -6.71 9.42
C PRO A 72 17.16 -5.86 8.17
N LEU A 73 17.86 -6.21 7.08
CA LEU A 73 17.73 -5.52 5.80
C LEU A 73 16.36 -5.76 5.17
N LEU A 74 15.90 -7.02 5.15
CA LEU A 74 14.57 -7.36 4.63
C LEU A 74 13.45 -6.64 5.39
N ASN A 75 13.57 -6.53 6.72
CA ASN A 75 12.62 -5.74 7.52
C ASN A 75 12.58 -4.27 7.09
N ARG A 76 13.76 -3.66 6.87
CA ARG A 76 13.82 -2.26 6.43
C ARG A 76 13.24 -2.08 5.03
N ILE A 77 13.50 -3.01 4.11
CA ILE A 77 12.94 -3.00 2.75
C ILE A 77 11.42 -3.13 2.77
N ASP A 78 10.89 -4.12 3.51
CA ASP A 78 9.46 -4.36 3.69
C ASP A 78 8.74 -3.09 4.18
N HIS A 79 9.28 -2.45 5.22
CA HIS A 79 8.68 -1.23 5.75
C HIS A 79 8.88 -0.03 4.81
N ALA A 80 10.05 0.11 4.17
CA ALA A 80 10.29 1.17 3.20
C ALA A 80 9.32 1.08 2.01
N ALA A 81 8.93 -0.13 1.60
CA ALA A 81 8.00 -0.34 0.49
C ALA A 81 6.59 0.20 0.76
N ILE A 82 6.18 0.34 2.04
CA ILE A 82 4.89 0.94 2.41
C ILE A 82 4.81 2.40 1.96
N TYR A 83 5.91 3.15 2.05
CA TYR A 83 5.98 4.54 1.59
C TYR A 83 5.65 4.66 0.09
N PHE A 84 6.29 3.82 -0.73
CA PHE A 84 6.04 3.77 -2.16
C PHE A 84 4.65 3.27 -2.49
N LYS A 85 4.13 2.28 -1.77
CA LYS A 85 2.76 1.79 -1.96
C LYS A 85 1.71 2.87 -1.69
N ILE A 86 1.90 3.71 -0.67
CA ILE A 86 1.03 4.86 -0.42
C ILE A 86 1.11 5.82 -1.62
N ALA A 87 2.31 6.27 -2.01
CA ALA A 87 2.46 7.20 -3.14
C ALA A 87 1.92 6.66 -4.47
N GLY A 88 2.21 5.40 -4.78
CA GLY A 88 1.71 4.70 -5.96
C GLY A 88 0.19 4.65 -6.03
N THR A 89 -0.50 4.59 -4.88
CA THR A 89 -1.97 4.57 -4.81
C THR A 89 -2.60 5.90 -5.24
N TYR A 90 -1.92 7.03 -5.02
CA TYR A 90 -2.42 8.34 -5.45
C TYR A 90 -2.32 8.53 -6.97
N THR A 91 -1.26 7.98 -7.57
CA THR A 91 -0.88 8.23 -8.96
C THR A 91 -2.01 8.05 -9.99
N PRO A 92 -2.77 6.93 -10.03
CA PRO A 92 -3.85 6.77 -11.01
C PRO A 92 -5.00 7.75 -10.79
N PHE A 93 -5.38 8.05 -9.55
CA PHE A 93 -6.44 9.02 -9.27
C PHE A 93 -6.03 10.44 -9.68
N VAL A 94 -4.79 10.83 -9.39
CA VAL A 94 -4.28 12.15 -9.79
C VAL A 94 -4.13 12.26 -11.31
N ALA A 95 -3.71 11.18 -11.98
CA ALA A 95 -3.65 11.15 -13.45
C ALA A 95 -5.04 11.34 -14.08
N LEU A 96 -6.09 10.74 -13.49
CA LEU A 96 -7.48 10.95 -13.93
C LEU A 96 -7.96 12.38 -13.67
N ILE A 97 -7.70 12.94 -12.48
CA ILE A 97 -8.08 14.32 -12.13
C ILE A 97 -7.39 15.34 -13.05
N GLY A 98 -6.11 15.16 -13.33
CA GLY A 98 -5.36 15.96 -14.29
C GLY A 98 -5.16 17.44 -13.93
N SER A 99 -5.46 17.87 -12.70
CA SER A 99 -5.36 19.26 -12.28
C SER A 99 -4.00 19.59 -11.65
N GLY A 100 -3.54 20.83 -11.80
CA GLY A 100 -2.26 21.29 -11.21
C GLY A 100 -2.21 21.09 -9.68
N PHE A 101 -3.30 21.36 -8.99
CA PHE A 101 -3.42 21.11 -7.55
C PHE A 101 -3.22 19.62 -7.20
N ALA A 102 -3.85 18.71 -7.96
CA ALA A 102 -3.71 17.28 -7.71
C ALA A 102 -2.26 16.80 -7.92
N TYR A 103 -1.57 17.31 -8.95
CA TYR A 103 -0.15 17.02 -9.16
C TYR A 103 0.76 17.59 -8.06
N VAL A 104 0.44 18.76 -7.48
CA VAL A 104 1.18 19.30 -6.32
C VAL A 104 1.04 18.35 -5.12
N VAL A 105 -0.17 17.89 -4.82
CA VAL A 105 -0.39 16.92 -3.74
C VAL A 105 0.37 15.62 -4.02
N LEU A 106 0.32 15.11 -5.25
CA LEU A 106 1.08 13.91 -5.65
C LEU A 106 2.58 14.08 -5.45
N ALA A 107 3.14 15.23 -5.85
CA ALA A 107 4.55 15.53 -5.69
C ALA A 107 4.96 15.55 -4.21
N ILE A 108 4.12 16.14 -3.34
CA ILE A 108 4.34 16.13 -1.89
C ILE A 108 4.34 14.69 -1.35
N VAL A 109 3.35 13.88 -1.74
CA VAL A 109 3.26 12.48 -1.29
C VAL A 109 4.47 11.67 -1.74
N TRP A 110 4.93 11.81 -2.99
CA TRP A 110 6.13 11.13 -3.49
C TRP A 110 7.41 11.63 -2.81
N ALA A 111 7.54 12.93 -2.54
CA ALA A 111 8.67 13.48 -1.80
C ALA A 111 8.74 12.91 -0.37
N LEU A 112 7.60 12.88 0.33
CA LEU A 112 7.50 12.25 1.66
C LEU A 112 7.80 10.75 1.60
N ALA A 113 7.37 10.06 0.54
CA ALA A 113 7.66 8.65 0.35
C ALA A 113 9.16 8.39 0.17
N LEU A 114 9.85 9.18 -0.65
CA LEU A 114 11.29 9.06 -0.85
C LEU A 114 12.05 9.34 0.45
N VAL A 115 11.72 10.44 1.14
CA VAL A 115 12.35 10.78 2.43
C VAL A 115 12.10 9.69 3.46
N GLY A 116 10.86 9.22 3.59
CA GLY A 116 10.50 8.15 4.53
C GLY A 116 11.18 6.82 4.23
N ALA A 117 11.24 6.42 2.96
CA ALA A 117 11.91 5.19 2.54
C ALA A 117 13.43 5.26 2.80
N VAL A 118 14.09 6.37 2.45
CA VAL A 118 15.51 6.59 2.75
C VAL A 118 15.75 6.61 4.25
N ALA A 119 14.92 7.32 5.02
CA ALA A 119 15.00 7.34 6.47
C ALA A 119 14.92 5.92 7.06
N LYS A 120 13.99 5.09 6.56
CA LYS A 120 13.81 3.72 7.02
C LYS A 120 14.95 2.78 6.65
N LEU A 121 15.54 2.93 5.46
CA LEU A 121 16.61 2.05 4.98
C LEU A 121 17.96 2.31 5.68
N TRP A 122 18.29 3.58 5.94
CA TRP A 122 19.61 3.95 6.45
C TRP A 122 19.65 4.35 7.93
N PHE A 123 18.60 5.01 8.43
CA PHE A 123 18.69 5.73 9.72
C PHE A 123 17.82 5.12 10.82
N TRP A 124 16.61 4.66 10.50
CA TRP A 124 15.68 4.14 11.51
C TRP A 124 15.93 2.68 11.87
N GLY A 125 15.63 2.35 13.12
CA GLY A 125 15.71 0.98 13.62
C GLY A 125 14.71 0.03 12.95
N THR A 126 14.80 -1.25 13.30
CA THR A 126 13.89 -2.31 12.81
C THR A 126 12.52 -2.28 13.49
N ASP A 127 12.30 -1.38 14.45
CA ASP A 127 10.96 -1.10 14.95
C ASP A 127 10.18 -0.32 13.88
N GLY A 128 9.14 -0.95 13.34
CA GLY A 128 8.31 -0.41 12.29
C GLY A 128 7.34 0.67 12.74
N ARG A 129 7.09 0.77 14.05
CA ARG A 129 5.97 1.55 14.59
C ARG A 129 6.20 3.04 14.59
N GLY A 130 7.45 3.49 14.68
CA GLY A 130 7.78 4.92 14.54
C GLY A 130 7.33 5.51 13.20
N SER A 131 7.18 4.68 12.18
CA SER A 131 6.75 5.09 10.84
C SER A 131 5.23 5.22 10.68
N LEU A 132 4.42 4.67 11.60
CA LEU A 132 2.95 4.66 11.52
C LEU A 132 2.35 6.06 11.38
N ALA A 133 2.82 7.01 12.19
CA ALA A 133 2.31 8.38 12.15
C ALA A 133 2.52 9.00 10.77
N LEU A 134 3.70 8.78 10.16
CA LEU A 134 3.99 9.29 8.83
C LEU A 134 3.19 8.56 7.75
N TYR A 135 3.01 7.23 7.85
CA TYR A 135 2.14 6.49 6.93
C TYR A 135 0.70 6.99 6.95
N LEU A 136 0.14 7.21 8.15
CA LEU A 136 -1.22 7.72 8.30
C LEU A 136 -1.33 9.15 7.80
N LEU A 137 -0.38 10.02 8.17
CA LEU A 137 -0.34 11.39 7.64
C LEU A 137 -0.34 11.39 6.11
N MET A 138 0.56 10.63 5.49
CA MET A 138 0.64 10.50 4.04
C MET A 138 -0.63 9.92 3.44
N GLY A 139 -1.26 8.91 4.06
CA GLY A 139 -2.50 8.31 3.58
C GLY A 139 -3.69 9.29 3.63
N TRP A 140 -3.75 10.12 4.65
CA TRP A 140 -4.86 11.07 4.86
C TRP A 140 -4.72 12.38 4.06
N LEU A 141 -3.57 12.65 3.42
CA LEU A 141 -3.45 13.73 2.42
C LEU A 141 -4.45 13.59 1.26
N ALA A 142 -5.02 12.39 1.05
CA ALA A 142 -6.05 12.11 0.06
C ALA A 142 -7.34 12.93 0.30
N VAL A 143 -7.61 13.35 1.54
CA VAL A 143 -8.74 14.23 1.85
C VAL A 143 -8.64 15.56 1.11
N LEU A 144 -7.42 16.08 0.87
CA LEU A 144 -7.22 17.27 0.06
C LEU A 144 -7.71 17.08 -1.38
N LEU A 145 -7.66 15.85 -1.88
CA LEU A 145 -8.12 15.47 -3.22
C LEU A 145 -9.60 15.09 -3.26
N PHE A 146 -10.33 15.11 -2.14
CA PHE A 146 -11.71 14.65 -2.09
C PHE A 146 -12.60 15.39 -3.09
N TRP A 147 -12.53 16.73 -3.14
CA TRP A 147 -13.36 17.50 -4.05
C TRP A 147 -13.02 17.23 -5.53
N PRO A 148 -11.75 17.30 -5.98
CA PRO A 148 -11.40 16.90 -7.34
C PRO A 148 -11.77 15.44 -7.68
N MET A 149 -11.61 14.51 -6.74
CA MET A 149 -12.03 13.12 -6.92
C MET A 149 -13.55 13.02 -7.11
N TRP A 150 -14.34 13.76 -6.33
CA TRP A 150 -15.81 13.77 -6.42
C TRP A 150 -16.32 14.18 -7.81
N GLN A 151 -15.58 15.07 -8.50
CA GLN A 151 -15.97 15.56 -9.82
C GLN A 151 -15.69 14.56 -10.97
N VAL A 152 -14.76 13.63 -10.76
CA VAL A 152 -14.22 12.78 -11.85
C VAL A 152 -14.49 11.29 -11.61
N LEU A 153 -14.49 10.84 -10.35
CA LEU A 153 -14.60 9.44 -10.00
C LEU A 153 -16.06 9.01 -9.83
N PRO A 154 -16.44 7.80 -10.30
CA PRO A 154 -17.72 7.21 -9.98
C PRO A 154 -17.93 7.09 -8.46
N PRO A 155 -19.18 7.22 -7.96
CA PRO A 155 -19.48 7.09 -6.53
C PRO A 155 -18.97 5.78 -5.90
N ALA A 156 -19.01 4.67 -6.65
CA ALA A 156 -18.48 3.39 -6.20
C ALA A 156 -16.97 3.42 -5.95
N ALA A 157 -16.19 4.10 -6.80
CA ALA A 157 -14.74 4.25 -6.61
C ALA A 157 -14.43 5.13 -5.37
N LEU A 158 -15.17 6.22 -5.17
CA LEU A 158 -15.03 7.08 -3.99
C LEU A 158 -15.34 6.34 -2.69
N PHE A 159 -16.42 5.55 -2.68
CA PHE A 159 -16.78 4.72 -1.54
C PHE A 159 -15.69 3.71 -1.20
N LEU A 160 -15.09 3.07 -2.21
CA LEU A 160 -13.99 2.13 -2.03
C LEU A 160 -12.71 2.82 -1.54
N VAL A 161 -12.38 4.02 -2.02
CA VAL A 161 -11.25 4.83 -1.51
C VAL A 161 -11.45 5.14 -0.02
N GLY A 162 -12.62 5.64 0.36
CA GLY A 162 -12.95 5.94 1.76
C GLY A 162 -12.89 4.70 2.64
N THR A 163 -13.49 3.60 2.19
CA THR A 163 -13.48 2.31 2.89
C THR A 163 -12.06 1.78 3.07
N GLY A 164 -11.23 1.80 2.02
CA GLY A 164 -9.84 1.39 2.07
C GLY A 164 -9.01 2.23 3.06
N GLY A 165 -9.22 3.55 3.10
CA GLY A 165 -8.57 4.44 4.06
C GLY A 165 -8.92 4.13 5.52
N ILE A 166 -10.19 3.81 5.79
CA ILE A 166 -10.64 3.38 7.12
C ILE A 166 -10.04 2.03 7.50
N ILE A 167 -10.08 1.04 6.60
CA ILE A 167 -9.50 -0.30 6.84
C ILE A 167 -8.00 -0.19 7.15
N TYR A 168 -7.23 0.63 6.44
CA TYR A 168 -5.82 0.88 6.79
C TYR A 168 -5.65 1.51 8.16
N SER A 169 -6.48 2.49 8.51
CA SER A 169 -6.38 3.19 9.79
C SER A 169 -6.65 2.24 10.96
N VAL A 170 -7.65 1.36 10.83
CA VAL A 170 -7.93 0.31 11.82
C VAL A 170 -6.80 -0.71 11.86
N GLY A 171 -6.29 -1.15 10.71
CA GLY A 171 -5.13 -2.04 10.65
C GLY A 171 -3.89 -1.44 11.33
N ALA A 172 -3.62 -0.16 11.13
CA ALA A 172 -2.50 0.56 11.72
C ALA A 172 -2.59 0.55 13.26
N TRP A 173 -3.79 0.70 13.80
CA TRP A 173 -4.05 0.55 15.23
C TRP A 173 -3.75 -0.87 15.74
N VAL A 174 -4.13 -1.92 14.99
CA VAL A 174 -3.78 -3.31 15.32
C VAL A 174 -2.26 -3.51 15.30
N PHE A 175 -1.57 -3.00 14.29
CA PHE A 175 -0.11 -3.12 14.15
C PHE A 175 0.66 -2.46 15.31
N ALA A 176 0.10 -1.41 15.90
CA ALA A 176 0.66 -0.75 17.08
C ALA A 176 0.60 -1.60 18.36
N LYS A 177 -0.17 -2.70 18.38
CA LYS A 177 -0.46 -3.53 19.58
C LYS A 177 0.22 -4.90 19.54
N PRO A 178 1.49 -5.05 19.96
CA PRO A 178 2.25 -6.30 19.88
C PRO A 178 1.63 -7.46 20.67
N GLU A 179 0.79 -7.15 21.67
CA GLU A 179 0.19 -8.10 22.59
C GLU A 179 -0.92 -8.97 21.96
N PHE A 180 -1.40 -8.64 20.75
CA PHE A 180 -2.48 -9.38 20.12
C PHE A 180 -2.02 -10.72 19.53
N ARG A 181 -2.78 -11.79 19.82
CA ARG A 181 -2.60 -13.08 19.16
C ARG A 181 -2.90 -12.94 17.66
N PHE A 182 -2.04 -13.50 16.80
CA PHE A 182 -2.10 -13.33 15.35
C PHE A 182 -1.96 -11.89 14.86
N GLN A 183 -1.34 -10.99 15.63
CA GLN A 183 -1.26 -9.58 15.26
C GLN A 183 -0.75 -9.34 13.82
N ASN A 184 0.31 -10.05 13.39
CA ASN A 184 0.85 -9.88 12.03
C ASN A 184 -0.15 -10.34 10.96
N ALA A 185 -0.73 -11.54 11.12
CA ALA A 185 -1.72 -12.06 10.17
C ALA A 185 -2.95 -11.16 10.08
N ILE A 186 -3.42 -10.62 11.22
CA ILE A 186 -4.52 -9.66 11.26
C ILE A 186 -4.12 -8.37 10.54
N TRP A 187 -2.97 -7.78 10.87
CA TRP A 187 -2.43 -6.60 10.21
C TRP A 187 -2.33 -6.78 8.69
N HIS A 188 -1.72 -7.85 8.22
CA HIS A 188 -1.59 -8.12 6.79
C HIS A 188 -2.93 -8.40 6.12
N SER A 189 -3.90 -8.96 6.84
CA SER A 189 -5.28 -9.09 6.33
C SER A 189 -5.93 -7.72 6.11
N PHE A 190 -5.79 -6.78 7.06
CA PHE A 190 -6.24 -5.40 6.86
C PHE A 190 -5.52 -4.73 5.67
N VAL A 191 -4.21 -4.93 5.53
CA VAL A 191 -3.42 -4.39 4.42
C VAL A 191 -3.91 -4.95 3.07
N LEU A 192 -4.17 -6.25 3.00
CA LEU A 192 -4.68 -6.91 1.80
C LEU A 192 -6.08 -6.41 1.45
N SER A 193 -7.02 -6.40 2.42
CA SER A 193 -8.39 -5.93 2.21
C SER A 193 -8.43 -4.46 1.77
N ALA A 194 -7.65 -3.58 2.41
CA ALA A 194 -7.57 -2.18 2.00
C ALA A 194 -6.98 -2.05 0.58
N SER A 195 -5.92 -2.81 0.27
CA SER A 195 -5.34 -2.83 -1.09
C SER A 195 -6.36 -3.29 -2.12
N THR A 196 -7.20 -4.28 -1.82
CA THR A 196 -8.29 -4.71 -2.69
C THR A 196 -9.31 -3.60 -2.93
N CYS A 197 -9.67 -2.82 -1.91
CA CYS A 197 -10.56 -1.67 -2.07
C CYS A 197 -9.94 -0.62 -3.01
N PHE A 198 -8.69 -0.23 -2.80
CA PHE A 198 -8.00 0.73 -3.67
C PHE A 198 -7.83 0.20 -5.09
N PHE A 199 -7.49 -1.08 -5.24
CA PHE A 199 -7.34 -1.72 -6.53
C PHE A 199 -8.64 -1.70 -7.32
N ALA A 200 -9.74 -2.11 -6.67
CA ALA A 200 -11.08 -2.07 -7.28
C ALA A 200 -11.49 -0.62 -7.61
N ALA A 201 -11.18 0.35 -6.75
CA ALA A 201 -11.44 1.76 -7.03
C ALA A 201 -10.69 2.24 -8.27
N VAL A 202 -9.40 1.90 -8.42
CA VAL A 202 -8.60 2.24 -9.60
C VAL A 202 -9.17 1.55 -10.85
N ALA A 203 -9.47 0.25 -10.78
CA ALA A 203 -10.04 -0.50 -11.91
C ALA A 203 -11.39 0.08 -12.38
N ILE A 204 -12.26 0.50 -11.44
CA ILE A 204 -13.53 1.15 -11.76
C ILE A 204 -13.29 2.54 -12.36
N ALA A 205 -12.36 3.30 -11.79
CA ALA A 205 -12.07 4.67 -12.23
C ALA A 205 -11.48 4.72 -13.65
N LEU A 206 -10.61 3.77 -14.00
CA LEU A 206 -9.99 3.69 -15.33
C LEU A 206 -11.00 3.41 -16.45
N LYS A 207 -12.16 2.82 -16.15
CA LYS A 207 -13.23 2.57 -17.14
C LYS A 207 -13.96 3.83 -17.60
N VAL A 208 -13.76 4.94 -16.90
CA VAL A 208 -14.51 6.18 -17.10
C VAL A 208 -13.61 7.34 -17.54
N GLY A 209 -12.29 7.13 -17.56
CA GLY A 209 -11.28 8.10 -18.02
C GLY A 209 -10.78 7.80 -19.42
#